data_AF-A0A8I0STB3-F1
#
_entry.id   AF-A0A8I0STB3-F1
#
_cell.length_a   1.000
_cell.length_b   1.000
_cell.length_c   1.000
_cell.angle_alpha   90.00
_cell.angle_beta   90.00
_cell.angle_gamma   90.00
#
_symmetry.space_group_name_H-M   'P 1'
#
loop_
_entity.id
_entity.type
_entity.pdbx_description
1 polymer ?
#
loop_
_entity_poly.entity_id
_entity_poly.type
_entity_poly.pdbx_seq_one_letter_code
_entity_poly.pdbx_strand_id
1 'polypeptide(L)'
;MVLSFLFACHWLHREVHPRYFSQVAEVMDRPGHAKWSSLLLMICTNPLDDASFIGHILDRLVETNAGKAENREKIIGDLVHKWRGLGLYATTRPLAVRQIGAVEKAVMQDLGGPNDRERISRVDLLDDGDPSEPFFDKMALIPRMACPQSCRHCMFVWRPPMNNMPDAGPLLKSINRQTSNLLFTGGDLTKDLNLFYHAIATMDRVETFAILLNGLWACSQTAADHLFANLRRSLNRRPSFFSKADVLVQISFDEFHQEIIANRSGDLNERIPVAHIARILIAGAGQPHCQVALIHKQNSLNFSIQLFQKGVFGRLLAELEQQGWKMEDIHWQTSPRLKEHPSQPGVQGGVIREAKILLRGPSVTTTVYFVSSCVDSLGRAELLDPSEYVCENLLFEDWVHGRSPPMDPFDTDPMLWRNGNVTLFGAIHVWMGNYFVEGERVFSRWRKDPLRVALGRLDRRLLVAHQAWNPQQHQRLMQTATSPHSFLHGMTRNSGARLFITQWLLENRDDPSSSP
;
A
#
# COMPACT_ATOMS: atom_id res chain seq x y z
N MET A 1 -23.49 -10.98 -20.78
CA MET A 1 -24.54 -10.00 -20.41
C MET A 1 -25.21 -10.37 -19.09
N VAL A 2 -25.99 -11.46 -18.98
CA VAL A 2 -26.69 -11.85 -17.73
C VAL A 2 -25.75 -11.92 -16.51
N LEU A 3 -24.61 -12.63 -16.64
CA LEU A 3 -23.62 -12.71 -15.55
C LEU A 3 -22.99 -11.37 -15.19
N SER A 4 -22.87 -10.45 -16.15
CA SER A 4 -22.36 -9.08 -15.90
C SER A 4 -23.35 -8.26 -15.08
N PHE A 5 -24.66 -8.45 -15.30
CA PHE A 5 -25.69 -7.83 -14.47
C PHE A 5 -25.78 -8.43 -13.09
N LEU A 6 -25.67 -9.76 -12.98
CA LEU A 6 -25.59 -10.44 -11.68
C LEU A 6 -24.38 -9.94 -10.89
N PHE A 7 -23.23 -9.79 -11.54
CA PHE A 7 -22.04 -9.18 -10.97
C PHE A 7 -22.30 -7.75 -10.47
N ALA A 8 -22.84 -6.87 -11.33
CA ALA A 8 -23.14 -5.49 -10.95
C ALA A 8 -24.11 -5.41 -9.77
N CYS A 9 -25.10 -6.29 -9.71
CA CYS A 9 -26.03 -6.39 -8.59
C CYS A 9 -25.34 -6.79 -7.28
N HIS A 10 -24.55 -7.87 -7.29
CA HIS A 10 -23.77 -8.29 -6.12
C HIS A 10 -22.78 -7.20 -5.67
N TRP A 11 -22.15 -6.52 -6.62
CA TRP A 11 -21.29 -5.36 -6.33
C TRP A 11 -22.06 -4.24 -5.63
N LEU A 12 -23.24 -3.84 -6.15
CA LEU A 12 -24.07 -2.79 -5.54
C LEU A 12 -24.47 -3.14 -4.11
N HIS A 13 -24.97 -4.35 -3.88
CA HIS A 13 -25.35 -4.79 -2.54
C HIS A 13 -24.17 -4.85 -1.57
N ARG A 14 -22.95 -5.09 -2.07
CA ARG A 14 -21.75 -5.19 -1.25
C ARG A 14 -21.11 -3.83 -0.97
N GLU A 15 -21.08 -2.94 -1.95
CA GLU A 15 -20.26 -1.72 -1.93
C GLU A 15 -21.08 -0.42 -1.77
N VAL A 16 -22.39 -0.44 -2.05
CA VAL A 16 -23.25 0.76 -2.00
C VAL A 16 -24.28 0.63 -0.88
N HIS A 17 -24.42 1.67 -0.06
CA HIS A 17 -25.45 1.70 0.97
C HIS A 17 -26.85 1.82 0.34
N PRO A 18 -27.88 1.09 0.83
CA PRO A 18 -29.19 1.03 0.16
C PRO A 18 -29.87 2.36 -0.12
N ARG A 19 -29.66 3.36 0.75
CA ARG A 19 -30.13 4.75 0.57
C ARG A 19 -29.70 5.38 -0.77
N TYR A 20 -28.60 4.94 -1.36
CA TYR A 20 -28.01 5.52 -2.57
C TYR A 20 -28.25 4.69 -3.83
N PHE A 21 -28.99 3.57 -3.74
CA PHE A 21 -29.24 2.72 -4.90
C PHE A 21 -29.95 3.46 -6.05
N SER A 22 -30.92 4.33 -5.74
CA SER A 22 -31.61 5.12 -6.78
C SER A 22 -30.67 6.07 -7.50
N GLN A 23 -29.82 6.78 -6.77
CA GLN A 23 -28.85 7.73 -7.33
C GLN A 23 -27.82 7.03 -8.21
N VAL A 24 -27.35 5.84 -7.80
CA VAL A 24 -26.44 5.04 -8.64
C VAL A 24 -27.15 4.55 -9.91
N ALA A 25 -28.43 4.15 -9.80
CA ALA A 25 -29.23 3.77 -10.96
C ALA A 25 -29.47 4.94 -11.93
N GLU A 26 -29.66 6.16 -11.43
CA GLU A 26 -29.80 7.38 -12.25
C GLU A 26 -28.55 7.67 -13.08
N VAL A 27 -27.35 7.45 -12.54
CA VAL A 27 -26.09 7.63 -13.30
C VAL A 27 -25.97 6.60 -14.44
N MET A 28 -26.62 5.45 -14.30
CA MET A 28 -26.69 4.43 -15.35
C MET A 28 -27.78 4.71 -16.39
N ASP A 29 -28.63 5.72 -16.18
CA ASP A 29 -29.78 6.07 -17.02
C ASP A 29 -29.37 6.83 -18.30
N ARG A 30 -28.47 6.23 -19.07
CA ARG A 30 -28.31 6.56 -20.49
C ARG A 30 -29.48 5.94 -21.26
N PRO A 31 -29.97 6.55 -22.36
CA PRO A 31 -31.13 6.03 -23.10
C PRO A 31 -31.04 4.55 -23.52
N GLY A 32 -29.82 4.03 -23.73
CA GLY A 32 -29.57 2.61 -24.03
C GLY A 32 -29.68 1.66 -22.82
N HIS A 33 -29.78 2.18 -21.59
CA HIS A 33 -29.72 1.41 -20.35
C HIS A 33 -30.92 1.59 -19.41
N ALA A 34 -31.91 2.43 -19.75
CA ALA A 34 -33.07 2.73 -18.89
C ALA A 34 -33.85 1.49 -18.40
N LYS A 35 -33.94 0.44 -19.24
CA LYS A 35 -34.56 -0.84 -18.85
C LYS A 35 -33.82 -1.55 -17.72
N TRP A 36 -32.51 -1.34 -17.61
CA TRP A 36 -31.64 -1.93 -16.58
C TRP A 36 -31.65 -1.14 -15.27
N SER A 37 -31.80 0.18 -15.33
CA SER A 37 -31.98 1.04 -14.15
C SER A 37 -33.19 0.59 -13.33
N SER A 38 -34.31 0.25 -14.00
CA SER A 38 -35.53 -0.27 -13.34
C SER A 38 -35.34 -1.65 -12.69
N LEU A 39 -34.52 -2.51 -13.29
CA LEU A 39 -34.26 -3.87 -12.80
C LEU A 39 -33.36 -3.83 -11.56
N LEU A 40 -32.34 -2.97 -11.59
CA LEU A 40 -31.49 -2.72 -10.45
C LEU A 40 -32.27 -2.12 -9.28
N LEU A 41 -33.16 -1.15 -9.53
CA LEU A 41 -34.03 -0.59 -8.48
C LEU A 41 -34.93 -1.67 -7.85
N MET A 42 -35.54 -2.53 -8.68
CA MET A 42 -36.44 -3.60 -8.23
C MET A 42 -35.71 -4.60 -7.31
N ILE A 43 -34.50 -5.01 -7.68
CA ILE A 43 -33.71 -5.99 -6.91
C ILE A 43 -33.09 -5.38 -5.65
N CYS A 44 -32.73 -4.09 -5.73
CA CYS A 44 -32.30 -3.31 -4.59
C CYS A 44 -33.38 -3.20 -3.50
N THR A 45 -34.66 -3.27 -3.88
CA THR A 45 -35.79 -3.25 -2.94
C THR A 45 -36.27 -4.63 -2.48
N ASN A 46 -35.96 -5.69 -3.23
CA ASN A 46 -36.33 -7.08 -2.93
C ASN A 46 -35.15 -8.01 -3.24
N PRO A 47 -34.39 -8.47 -2.23
CA PRO A 47 -33.26 -9.37 -2.46
C PRO A 47 -33.73 -10.68 -3.10
N LEU A 48 -33.21 -11.00 -4.28
CA LEU A 48 -33.43 -12.27 -4.97
C LEU A 48 -32.22 -13.17 -4.79
N ASP A 49 -32.43 -14.49 -4.69
CA ASP A 49 -31.33 -15.43 -4.88
C ASP A 49 -30.82 -15.41 -6.34
N ASP A 50 -29.62 -15.96 -6.56
CA ASP A 50 -28.97 -15.95 -7.89
C ASP A 50 -29.85 -16.56 -8.99
N ALA A 51 -30.58 -17.64 -8.70
CA ALA A 51 -31.41 -18.33 -9.69
C ALA A 51 -32.65 -17.51 -10.06
N SER A 52 -33.28 -16.88 -9.06
CA SER A 52 -34.43 -16.00 -9.19
C SER A 52 -34.06 -14.70 -9.91
N PHE A 53 -32.88 -14.15 -9.63
CA PHE A 53 -32.30 -13.01 -10.34
C PHE A 53 -32.04 -13.33 -11.81
N ILE A 54 -31.33 -14.44 -12.08
CA ILE A 54 -31.05 -14.89 -13.45
C ILE A 54 -32.36 -15.15 -14.19
N GLY A 55 -33.35 -15.78 -13.54
CA GLY A 55 -34.68 -16.01 -14.08
C GLY A 55 -35.36 -14.70 -14.50
N HIS A 56 -35.38 -13.69 -13.63
CA HIS A 56 -35.95 -12.37 -13.94
C HIS A 56 -35.24 -11.65 -15.09
N ILE A 57 -33.91 -11.72 -15.15
CA ILE A 57 -33.14 -11.12 -16.26
C ILE A 57 -33.46 -11.84 -17.56
N LEU A 58 -33.52 -13.17 -17.53
CA LEU A 58 -33.86 -13.98 -18.70
C LEU A 58 -35.28 -13.67 -19.18
N ASP A 59 -36.26 -13.57 -18.29
CA ASP A 59 -37.64 -13.27 -18.67
C ASP A 59 -37.73 -11.93 -19.40
N ARG A 60 -37.00 -10.91 -18.93
CA ARG A 60 -36.92 -9.60 -19.59
C ARG A 60 -36.11 -9.59 -20.89
N LEU A 61 -35.13 -10.47 -21.05
CA LEU A 61 -34.40 -10.66 -22.30
C LEU A 61 -35.19 -11.52 -23.31
N VAL A 62 -36.08 -12.38 -22.83
CA VAL A 62 -36.87 -13.33 -23.62
C VAL A 62 -38.20 -12.74 -24.08
N GLU A 63 -38.63 -11.59 -23.56
CA GLU A 63 -39.71 -10.77 -24.16
C GLU A 63 -39.49 -10.46 -25.67
N THR A 64 -38.28 -10.71 -26.22
CA THR A 64 -37.98 -10.65 -27.65
C THR A 64 -38.03 -11.95 -28.45
N ASN A 65 -38.28 -13.13 -27.88
CA ASN A 65 -38.44 -14.39 -28.63
C ASN A 65 -39.38 -15.38 -27.94
N ALA A 66 -40.63 -15.40 -28.37
CA ALA A 66 -41.67 -16.33 -27.93
C ALA A 66 -41.37 -17.76 -28.42
N GLY A 67 -40.68 -18.55 -27.58
CA GLY A 67 -40.58 -19.99 -27.78
C GLY A 67 -39.30 -20.58 -27.17
N LYS A 68 -39.36 -21.01 -25.90
CA LYS A 68 -38.58 -22.09 -25.28
C LYS A 68 -38.70 -22.06 -23.74
N ALA A 69 -39.87 -22.44 -23.19
CA ALA A 69 -40.01 -22.67 -21.75
C ALA A 69 -39.15 -23.86 -21.27
N GLU A 70 -39.05 -24.94 -22.06
CA GLU A 70 -38.27 -26.15 -21.71
C GLU A 70 -36.75 -25.95 -21.62
N ASN A 71 -36.18 -24.89 -22.23
CA ASN A 71 -34.76 -24.60 -22.08
C ASN A 71 -34.47 -23.59 -20.96
N ARG A 72 -35.50 -22.97 -20.36
CA ARG A 72 -35.31 -21.88 -19.40
C ARG A 72 -34.62 -22.37 -18.12
N GLU A 73 -35.18 -23.39 -17.47
CA GLU A 73 -34.62 -23.92 -16.22
C GLU A 73 -33.21 -24.47 -16.41
N LYS A 74 -32.95 -25.13 -17.54
CA LYS A 74 -31.62 -25.60 -17.91
C LYS A 74 -30.63 -24.44 -18.07
N ILE A 75 -31.01 -23.39 -18.81
CA ILE A 75 -30.17 -22.19 -18.98
C ILE A 75 -29.90 -21.50 -17.64
N ILE A 76 -30.90 -21.38 -16.77
CA ILE A 76 -30.72 -20.83 -15.41
C ILE A 76 -29.72 -21.70 -14.65
N GLY A 77 -29.91 -23.02 -14.64
CA GLY A 77 -29.02 -23.98 -14.00
C GLY A 77 -27.58 -23.85 -14.48
N ASP A 78 -27.37 -23.80 -15.80
CA ASP A 78 -26.05 -23.66 -16.42
C ASP A 78 -25.40 -22.31 -16.05
N LEU A 79 -26.16 -21.21 -16.04
CA LEU A 79 -25.66 -19.89 -15.67
C LEU A 79 -25.34 -19.79 -14.18
N VAL A 80 -26.17 -20.37 -13.30
CA VAL A 80 -25.89 -20.45 -11.86
C VAL A 80 -24.64 -21.30 -11.60
N HIS A 81 -24.52 -22.44 -12.29
CA HIS A 81 -23.33 -23.29 -12.19
C HIS A 81 -22.08 -22.52 -12.62
N LYS A 82 -22.14 -21.83 -13.76
CA LYS A 82 -21.04 -21.00 -14.25
C LYS A 82 -20.70 -19.87 -13.29
N TRP A 83 -21.70 -19.16 -12.77
CA TRP A 83 -21.53 -18.09 -11.77
C TRP A 83 -20.83 -18.60 -10.50
N ARG A 84 -21.32 -19.70 -9.93
CA ARG A 84 -20.71 -20.33 -8.75
C ARG A 84 -19.28 -20.81 -9.04
N GLY A 85 -19.04 -21.31 -10.26
CA GLY A 85 -17.71 -21.71 -10.73
C GLY A 85 -16.72 -20.55 -10.84
N LEU A 86 -17.17 -19.29 -10.98
CA LEU A 86 -16.30 -18.12 -10.94
C LEU A 86 -15.79 -17.80 -9.52
N GLY A 87 -16.45 -18.32 -8.47
CA GLY A 87 -16.07 -18.06 -7.08
C GLY A 87 -16.23 -16.61 -6.62
N LEU A 88 -16.86 -15.75 -7.43
CA LEU A 88 -17.09 -14.34 -7.11
C LEU A 88 -18.10 -14.23 -5.96
N TYR A 89 -17.81 -13.36 -4.99
CA TYR A 89 -18.67 -13.12 -3.82
C TYR A 89 -18.97 -14.35 -2.96
N ALA A 90 -18.19 -15.43 -3.09
CA ALA A 90 -18.34 -16.67 -2.31
C ALA A 90 -18.17 -16.45 -0.79
N THR A 91 -17.49 -15.37 -0.39
CA THR A 91 -17.35 -14.94 1.00
C THR A 91 -17.71 -13.47 1.15
N THR A 92 -18.26 -13.12 2.30
CA THR A 92 -18.52 -11.71 2.64
C THR A 92 -17.20 -10.98 2.88
N ARG A 93 -17.19 -9.68 2.57
CA ARG A 93 -15.99 -8.85 2.76
C ARG A 93 -15.46 -8.86 4.21
N PRO A 94 -16.28 -8.78 5.27
CA PRO A 94 -15.79 -8.87 6.65
C PRO A 94 -15.12 -10.22 6.96
N LEU A 95 -15.65 -11.32 6.44
CA LEU A 95 -15.06 -12.65 6.64
C LEU A 95 -13.71 -12.77 5.91
N ALA A 96 -13.63 -12.32 4.66
CA ALA A 96 -12.39 -12.32 3.89
C ALA A 96 -11.30 -11.46 4.56
N VAL A 97 -11.65 -10.26 5.04
CA VAL A 97 -10.73 -9.41 5.81
C VAL A 97 -10.25 -10.11 7.10
N ARG A 98 -11.15 -10.82 7.80
CA ARG A 98 -10.79 -11.57 9.01
C ARG A 98 -9.82 -12.72 8.71
N GLN A 99 -10.00 -13.42 7.60
CA GLN A 99 -9.12 -14.50 7.16
C GLN A 99 -7.72 -13.97 6.86
N ILE A 100 -7.61 -12.89 6.08
CA ILE A 100 -6.33 -12.22 5.81
C ILE A 100 -5.68 -11.78 7.13
N GLY A 101 -6.45 -11.16 8.03
CA GLY A 101 -5.94 -10.75 9.35
C GLY A 101 -5.43 -11.92 10.21
N ALA A 102 -6.03 -13.11 10.10
CA ALA A 102 -5.54 -14.29 10.80
C ALA A 102 -4.19 -14.77 10.24
N VAL A 103 -4.02 -14.72 8.91
CA VAL A 103 -2.74 -15.03 8.26
C VAL A 103 -1.67 -14.02 8.66
N GLU A 104 -1.95 -12.71 8.58
CA GLU A 104 -1.00 -11.67 9.03
C GLU A 104 -0.59 -11.85 10.49
N LYS A 105 -1.56 -12.15 11.36
CA LYS A 105 -1.29 -12.42 12.77
C LYS A 105 -0.34 -13.60 12.94
N ALA A 106 -0.57 -14.70 12.24
CA ALA A 106 0.30 -15.87 12.32
C ALA A 106 1.73 -15.56 11.86
N VAL A 107 1.89 -14.84 10.74
CA VAL A 107 3.20 -14.40 10.25
C VAL A 107 3.94 -13.54 11.27
N MET A 108 3.25 -12.58 11.88
CA MET A 108 3.85 -11.70 12.89
C MET A 108 4.12 -12.39 14.22
N GLN A 109 3.35 -13.40 14.60
CA GLN A 109 3.59 -14.22 15.80
C GLN A 109 4.81 -15.15 15.64
N ASP A 110 5.10 -15.55 14.41
CA ASP A 110 6.25 -16.38 14.06
C ASP A 110 7.55 -15.58 13.85
N LEU A 111 7.46 -14.25 13.86
CA LEU A 111 8.61 -13.35 13.68
C LEU A 111 9.66 -13.59 14.78
N GLY A 112 10.88 -13.98 14.39
CA GLY A 112 11.94 -14.33 15.35
C GLY A 112 11.72 -15.68 16.06
N GLY A 113 10.85 -16.52 15.50
CA GLY A 113 10.62 -17.91 15.90
C GLY A 113 11.79 -18.84 15.57
N PRO A 114 11.65 -20.17 15.79
CA PRO A 114 12.74 -21.13 15.63
C PRO A 114 13.41 -21.10 14.25
N ASN A 115 12.63 -21.07 13.17
CA ASN A 115 13.16 -21.04 11.81
C ASN A 115 13.94 -19.76 11.52
N ASP A 116 13.46 -18.59 11.98
CA ASP A 116 14.17 -17.33 11.82
C ASP A 116 15.49 -17.34 12.62
N ARG A 117 15.48 -17.89 13.83
CA ARG A 117 16.70 -18.00 14.65
C ARG A 117 17.72 -18.96 14.04
N GLU A 118 17.29 -20.08 13.49
CA GLU A 118 18.18 -20.99 12.77
C GLU A 118 18.73 -20.33 11.50
N ARG A 119 17.88 -19.59 10.77
CA ARG A 119 18.31 -18.85 9.58
C ARG A 119 19.40 -17.85 9.95
N ILE A 120 19.17 -17.08 11.01
CA ILE A 120 20.11 -16.06 11.49
C ILE A 120 21.40 -16.69 12.03
N SER A 121 21.34 -17.82 12.73
CA SER A 121 22.56 -18.49 13.21
C SER A 121 23.46 -18.93 12.06
N ARG A 122 22.88 -19.33 10.92
CA ARG A 122 23.63 -19.64 9.68
C ARG A 122 24.25 -18.40 9.07
N VAL A 123 23.52 -17.28 9.04
CA VAL A 123 24.08 -15.99 8.57
C VAL A 123 25.23 -15.55 9.47
N ASP A 124 25.10 -15.73 10.78
CA ASP A 124 26.12 -15.36 11.76
C ASP A 124 27.45 -16.11 11.58
N LEU A 125 27.43 -17.32 11.01
CA LEU A 125 28.63 -18.11 10.69
C LEU A 125 29.39 -17.63 9.44
N LEU A 126 28.79 -16.74 8.63
CA LEU A 126 29.44 -16.18 7.46
C LEU A 126 30.46 -15.11 7.88
N ASP A 127 31.52 -14.95 7.09
CA ASP A 127 32.49 -13.87 7.28
C ASP A 127 31.81 -12.50 7.26
N ASP A 128 32.17 -11.64 8.21
CA ASP A 128 31.67 -10.27 8.31
C ASP A 128 32.23 -9.37 7.19
N GLY A 129 33.35 -9.78 6.58
CA GLY A 129 34.01 -9.03 5.53
C GLY A 129 34.64 -7.74 6.07
N ASP A 130 34.34 -6.60 5.45
CA ASP A 130 34.84 -5.30 5.90
C ASP A 130 34.38 -4.98 7.34
N PRO A 131 35.31 -4.76 8.30
CA PRO A 131 34.97 -4.46 9.69
C PRO A 131 34.40 -3.06 9.91
N SER A 132 34.35 -2.19 8.90
CA SER A 132 33.75 -0.85 9.02
C SER A 132 32.29 -0.92 9.49
N GLU A 133 31.79 0.05 10.25
CA GLU A 133 30.35 0.07 10.59
C GLU A 133 29.50 0.31 9.32
N PRO A 134 28.37 -0.40 9.14
CA PRO A 134 27.51 -0.17 7.98
C PRO A 134 26.87 1.22 8.06
N PHE A 135 26.91 1.92 6.94
CA PHE A 135 26.17 3.15 6.72
C PHE A 135 25.09 2.90 5.67
N PHE A 136 23.85 3.25 5.98
CA PHE A 136 22.68 3.01 5.16
C PHE A 136 22.18 4.31 4.54
N ASP A 137 21.78 4.24 3.27
CA ASP A 137 21.17 5.38 2.56
C ASP A 137 19.92 5.89 3.29
N LYS A 138 19.18 4.98 3.92
CA LYS A 138 17.99 5.27 4.73
C LYS A 138 17.85 4.23 5.84
N MET A 139 17.37 4.65 7.00
CA MET A 139 16.80 3.74 8.01
C MET A 139 15.39 4.19 8.40
N ALA A 140 14.54 3.21 8.73
CA ALA A 140 13.18 3.46 9.16
C ALA A 140 12.97 3.09 10.63
N LEU A 141 12.19 3.88 11.35
CA LEU A 141 11.72 3.59 12.71
C LEU A 141 10.20 3.39 12.69
N ILE A 142 9.76 2.26 13.25
CA ILE A 142 8.36 2.00 13.61
C ILE A 142 8.21 2.21 15.12
N PRO A 143 7.74 3.40 15.56
CA PRO A 143 7.43 3.60 16.96
C PRO A 143 6.12 2.90 17.36
N ARG A 144 5.18 2.74 16.41
CA ARG A 144 3.86 2.17 16.60
C ARG A 144 3.26 1.67 15.28
N MET A 145 2.60 0.51 15.31
CA MET A 145 1.84 -0.03 14.16
C MET A 145 0.32 0.19 14.24
N ALA A 146 -0.21 0.63 15.37
CA ALA A 146 -1.63 0.89 15.53
C ALA A 146 -2.08 2.07 14.66
N CYS A 147 -3.18 1.90 13.93
CA CYS A 147 -3.85 2.94 13.16
C CYS A 147 -5.36 2.79 13.38
N PRO A 148 -6.14 3.88 13.53
CA PRO A 148 -7.59 3.77 13.63
C PRO A 148 -8.24 3.51 12.26
N GLN A 149 -7.49 3.75 11.18
CA GLN A 149 -7.99 3.63 9.83
C GLN A 149 -7.87 2.21 9.29
N SER A 150 -8.82 1.87 8.43
CA SER A 150 -8.90 0.62 7.71
C SER A 150 -8.97 0.93 6.22
N CYS A 151 -7.84 1.38 5.64
CA CYS A 151 -7.72 1.64 4.20
C CYS A 151 -7.73 0.32 3.43
N ARG A 152 -8.32 0.30 2.23
CA ARG A 152 -8.52 -0.94 1.46
C ARG A 152 -7.25 -1.51 0.86
N HIS A 153 -6.20 -0.71 0.68
CA HIS A 153 -4.88 -1.18 0.24
C HIS A 153 -3.90 -1.50 1.39
N CYS A 154 -4.32 -1.34 2.64
CA CYS A 154 -3.41 -1.50 3.77
C CYS A 154 -2.98 -2.96 3.92
N MET A 155 -1.67 -3.19 3.85
CA MET A 155 -1.04 -4.49 4.10
C MET A 155 -1.27 -4.98 5.54
N PHE A 156 -1.30 -4.07 6.51
CA PHE A 156 -1.43 -4.37 7.93
C PHE A 156 -2.89 -4.50 8.38
N VAL A 157 -3.52 -5.60 7.98
CA VAL A 157 -4.89 -5.95 8.39
C VAL A 157 -4.95 -6.25 9.88
N TRP A 158 -3.95 -7.00 10.35
CA TRP A 158 -3.66 -7.18 11.76
C TRP A 158 -2.42 -6.39 12.13
N ARG A 159 -2.41 -5.81 13.34
CA ARG A 159 -1.34 -4.94 13.83
C ARG A 159 -0.88 -5.46 15.19
N PRO A 160 0.41 -5.74 15.38
CA PRO A 160 0.90 -6.24 16.66
C PRO A 160 0.70 -5.18 17.75
N PRO A 161 0.18 -5.57 18.93
CA PRO A 161 0.11 -4.66 20.06
C PRO A 161 1.53 -4.27 20.49
N MET A 162 1.76 -2.97 20.62
CA MET A 162 3.05 -2.38 21.01
C MET A 162 2.86 -1.66 22.35
N ASN A 163 2.55 -2.45 23.39
CA ASN A 163 2.35 -1.97 24.76
C ASN A 163 3.68 -2.01 25.53
N ASN A 164 3.87 -1.09 26.48
CA ASN A 164 5.05 -1.04 27.37
C ASN A 164 6.38 -1.05 26.61
N MET A 165 6.44 -0.25 25.55
CA MET A 165 7.60 -0.15 24.69
C MET A 165 8.80 0.42 25.46
N PRO A 166 10.00 -0.13 25.27
CA PRO A 166 11.21 0.38 25.92
C PRO A 166 11.49 1.82 25.51
N ASP A 167 12.44 2.43 26.23
CA ASP A 167 12.98 3.72 25.84
C ASP A 167 13.59 3.63 24.43
N ALA A 168 13.29 4.64 23.61
CA ALA A 168 13.75 4.71 22.24
C ALA A 168 15.16 5.31 22.12
N GLY A 169 15.70 5.90 23.19
CA GLY A 169 17.01 6.54 23.21
C GLY A 169 18.14 5.68 22.63
N PRO A 170 18.31 4.42 23.08
CA PRO A 170 19.33 3.52 22.53
C PRO A 170 19.16 3.24 21.02
N LEU A 171 17.92 3.13 20.53
CA LEU A 171 17.64 2.94 19.10
C LEU A 171 17.99 4.19 18.31
N LEU A 172 17.51 5.37 18.75
CA LEU A 172 17.80 6.64 18.08
C LEU A 172 19.31 6.91 18.03
N LYS A 173 20.04 6.60 19.10
CA LYS A 173 21.50 6.76 19.13
C LYS A 173 22.20 5.87 18.09
N SER A 174 21.76 4.62 17.93
CA SER A 174 22.35 3.71 16.94
C SER A 174 22.00 4.13 15.51
N ILE A 175 20.74 4.48 15.24
CA ILE A 175 20.30 5.02 13.95
C ILE A 175 21.12 6.25 13.56
N ASN A 176 21.32 7.20 14.48
CA ASN A 176 22.08 8.43 14.24
C ASN A 176 23.53 8.17 13.80
N ARG A 177 24.11 7.01 14.17
CA ARG A 177 25.47 6.65 13.74
C ARG A 177 25.52 6.06 12.33
N GLN A 178 24.40 5.51 11.85
CA GLN A 178 24.36 4.61 10.71
C GLN A 178 23.62 5.17 9.48
N THR A 179 23.02 6.36 9.58
CA THR A 179 22.40 7.01 8.42
C THR A 179 22.32 8.52 8.58
N SER A 180 22.24 9.24 7.46
CA SER A 180 21.85 10.65 7.41
C SER A 180 20.36 10.85 7.07
N ASN A 181 19.60 9.78 6.78
CA ASN A 181 18.19 9.85 6.39
C ASN A 181 17.32 8.92 7.24
N LEU A 182 16.42 9.50 8.03
CA LEU A 182 15.54 8.78 8.95
C LEU A 182 14.08 8.91 8.56
N LEU A 183 13.39 7.78 8.37
CA LEU A 183 11.96 7.72 8.13
C LEU A 183 11.20 7.18 9.36
N PHE A 184 10.26 7.96 9.90
CA PHE A 184 9.25 7.48 10.83
C PHE A 184 8.04 6.97 10.04
N THR A 185 7.71 5.68 10.19
CA THR A 185 6.58 5.04 9.49
C THR A 185 5.89 3.99 10.37
N GLY A 186 4.84 3.37 9.85
CA GLY A 186 4.07 2.32 10.53
C GLY A 186 2.57 2.57 10.47
N GLY A 187 1.95 2.70 11.66
CA GLY A 187 0.53 3.00 11.78
C GLY A 187 0.21 4.49 11.72
N ASP A 188 -0.69 4.93 12.61
CA ASP A 188 -0.93 6.35 12.85
C ASP A 188 0.04 6.85 13.92
N LEU A 189 0.99 7.69 13.49
CA LEU A 189 2.09 8.17 14.32
C LEU A 189 1.75 9.46 15.08
N THR A 190 0.50 9.93 15.07
CA THR A 190 0.08 11.15 15.77
C THR A 190 0.45 11.11 17.26
N LYS A 191 0.36 9.94 17.90
CA LYS A 191 0.71 9.76 19.31
C LYS A 191 2.23 9.70 19.58
N ASP A 192 3.03 9.60 18.53
CA ASP A 192 4.47 9.43 18.59
C ASP A 192 5.21 10.66 18.03
N LEU A 193 4.50 11.75 17.72
CA LEU A 193 5.07 13.03 17.25
C LEU A 193 6.14 13.60 18.19
N ASN A 194 5.95 13.48 19.51
CA ASN A 194 6.96 13.94 20.48
C ASN A 194 8.30 13.21 20.35
N LEU A 195 8.26 11.91 20.00
CA LEU A 195 9.49 11.16 19.72
C LEU A 195 10.16 11.64 18.44
N PHE A 196 9.36 11.97 17.42
CA PHE A 196 9.88 12.55 16.17
C PHE A 196 10.52 13.94 16.40
N TYR A 197 9.87 14.82 17.14
CA TYR A 197 10.42 16.12 17.55
C TYR A 197 11.71 15.96 18.35
N HIS A 198 11.74 14.99 19.27
CA HIS A 198 12.95 14.68 20.03
C HIS A 198 14.10 14.25 19.10
N ALA A 199 13.84 13.32 18.16
CA ALA A 199 14.83 12.86 17.20
C ALA A 199 15.41 14.02 16.37
N ILE A 200 14.56 14.92 15.87
CA ILE A 200 14.98 16.13 15.14
C ILE A 200 15.89 17.00 16.02
N ALA A 201 15.59 17.18 17.30
CA ALA A 201 16.35 18.06 18.16
C ALA A 201 17.69 17.46 18.62
N THR A 202 17.85 16.13 18.65
CA THR A 202 18.98 15.46 19.32
C THR A 202 19.91 14.66 18.41
N MET A 203 19.48 14.27 17.21
CA MET A 203 20.30 13.48 16.27
C MET A 203 21.16 14.39 15.40
N ASP A 204 22.46 14.46 15.70
CA ASP A 204 23.40 15.44 15.14
C ASP A 204 23.84 15.18 13.70
N ARG A 205 23.80 13.93 13.23
CA ARG A 205 24.26 13.52 11.89
C ARG A 205 23.15 13.41 10.86
N VAL A 206 21.90 13.27 11.30
CA VAL A 206 20.76 13.13 10.39
C VAL A 206 20.46 14.49 9.74
N GLU A 207 20.41 14.47 8.41
CA GLU A 207 20.16 15.61 7.52
C GLU A 207 18.72 15.61 7.02
N THR A 208 18.11 14.43 6.84
CA THR A 208 16.71 14.33 6.40
C THR A 208 15.88 13.54 7.41
N PHE A 209 14.87 14.20 7.99
CA PHE A 209 13.86 13.56 8.82
C PHE A 209 12.54 13.46 8.06
N ALA A 210 12.11 12.25 7.72
CA ALA A 210 10.81 12.02 7.11
C ALA A 210 9.83 11.41 8.12
N ILE A 211 8.56 11.80 8.04
CA ILE A 211 7.47 11.14 8.77
C ILE A 211 6.28 10.89 7.84
N LEU A 212 5.78 9.65 7.81
CA LEU A 212 4.58 9.28 7.06
C LEU A 212 3.35 9.31 7.96
N LEU A 213 2.38 10.16 7.63
CA LEU A 213 1.12 10.35 8.35
C LEU A 213 -0.07 10.17 7.41
N ASN A 214 -1.22 9.79 7.95
CA ASN A 214 -2.46 9.64 7.17
C ASN A 214 -3.27 10.95 7.04
N GLY A 215 -2.93 11.99 7.80
CA GLY A 215 -3.60 13.30 7.80
C GLY A 215 -4.81 13.44 8.74
N LEU A 216 -5.24 12.38 9.43
CA LEU A 216 -6.42 12.41 10.31
C LEU A 216 -6.32 13.47 11.43
N TRP A 217 -5.11 13.71 11.93
CA TRP A 217 -4.80 14.64 13.02
C TRP A 217 -5.08 16.11 12.68
N ALA A 218 -5.14 16.50 11.40
CA ALA A 218 -5.40 17.87 10.97
C ALA A 218 -6.90 18.22 10.96
N CYS A 219 -7.60 17.87 12.04
CA CYS A 219 -9.03 18.11 12.19
C CYS A 219 -9.39 19.60 12.36
N SER A 220 -8.41 20.46 12.60
CA SER A 220 -8.54 21.92 12.62
C SER A 220 -7.26 22.58 12.11
N GLN A 221 -7.35 23.85 11.71
CA GLN A 221 -6.17 24.63 11.30
C GLN A 221 -5.17 24.75 12.46
N THR A 222 -5.66 24.99 13.69
CA THR A 222 -4.80 25.03 14.89
C THR A 222 -3.99 23.75 15.10
N ALA A 223 -4.59 22.58 14.85
CA ALA A 223 -3.87 21.30 14.95
C ALA A 223 -2.77 21.19 13.89
N ALA A 224 -3.09 21.57 12.64
CA ALA A 224 -2.14 21.66 11.53
C ALA A 224 -0.95 22.57 11.88
N ASP A 225 -1.23 23.82 12.26
CA ASP A 225 -0.23 24.83 12.60
C ASP A 225 0.64 24.40 13.79
N HIS A 226 0.04 23.77 14.80
CA HIS A 226 0.76 23.30 15.98
C HIS A 226 1.82 22.24 15.64
N LEU A 227 1.53 21.34 14.70
CA LEU A 227 2.53 20.35 14.26
C LEU A 227 3.72 21.05 13.60
N PHE A 228 3.48 21.90 12.60
CA PHE A 228 4.57 22.59 11.89
C PHE A 228 5.36 23.55 12.79
N ALA A 229 4.69 24.22 13.73
CA ALA A 229 5.36 25.03 14.74
C ALA A 229 6.31 24.21 15.63
N ASN A 230 5.95 22.97 15.97
CA ASN A 230 6.80 22.08 16.74
C ASN A 230 7.96 21.50 15.92
N LEU A 231 7.76 21.20 14.63
CA LEU A 231 8.84 20.83 13.72
C LEU A 231 9.90 21.94 13.66
N ARG A 232 9.46 23.17 13.37
CA ARG A 232 10.34 24.36 13.34
C ARG A 232 11.05 24.58 14.67
N ARG A 233 10.33 24.46 15.79
CA ARG A 233 10.93 24.58 17.13
C ARG A 233 12.01 23.52 17.38
N SER A 234 11.81 22.29 16.89
CA SER A 234 12.76 21.19 17.06
C SER A 234 14.01 21.43 16.20
N LEU A 235 13.84 21.88 14.96
CA LEU A 235 14.95 22.29 14.10
C LEU A 235 15.76 23.45 14.71
N ASN A 236 15.08 24.49 15.21
CA ASN A 236 15.74 25.66 15.81
C ASN A 236 16.46 25.35 17.14
N ARG A 237 16.16 24.22 17.78
CA ARG A 237 16.86 23.76 19.00
C ARG A 237 18.15 23.02 18.70
N ARG A 238 18.42 22.66 17.44
CA ARG A 238 19.64 21.97 17.05
C ARG A 238 20.84 22.92 17.25
N PRO A 239 21.91 22.48 17.95
CA PRO A 239 23.14 23.25 18.04
C PRO A 239 23.74 23.56 16.67
N SER A 240 24.46 24.68 16.54
CA SER A 240 25.04 25.12 15.27
C SER A 240 26.11 24.19 14.69
N PHE A 241 26.68 23.30 15.52
CA PHE A 241 27.67 22.30 15.09
C PHE A 241 27.04 20.98 14.62
N PHE A 242 25.71 20.82 14.70
CA PHE A 242 25.01 19.69 14.09
C PHE A 242 24.90 19.89 12.58
N SER A 243 24.71 18.80 11.84
CA SER A 243 24.34 18.90 10.42
C SER A 243 23.05 19.69 10.27
N LYS A 244 22.99 20.53 9.23
CA LYS A 244 21.73 21.17 8.81
C LYS A 244 20.74 20.08 8.45
N ALA A 245 19.50 20.24 8.88
CA ALA A 245 18.48 19.23 8.72
C ALA A 245 17.21 19.81 8.09
N ASP A 246 16.57 19.02 7.24
CA ASP A 246 15.27 19.26 6.66
C ASP A 246 14.27 18.20 7.15
N VAL A 247 13.00 18.56 7.18
CA VAL A 247 11.88 17.68 7.53
C VAL A 247 10.99 17.49 6.31
N LEU A 248 10.70 16.23 5.98
CA LEU A 248 9.70 15.85 4.98
C LEU A 248 8.47 15.24 5.65
N VAL A 249 7.36 15.97 5.64
CA VAL A 249 6.05 15.47 6.08
C VAL A 249 5.38 14.77 4.90
N GLN A 250 5.38 13.45 4.93
CA GLN A 250 4.72 12.63 3.92
C GLN A 250 3.28 12.35 4.36
N ILE A 251 2.32 12.60 3.49
CA ILE A 251 0.90 12.41 3.74
C ILE A 251 0.35 11.37 2.79
N SER A 252 -0.16 10.27 3.34
CA SER A 252 -0.89 9.29 2.54
C SER A 252 -2.16 9.93 1.97
N PHE A 253 -2.21 10.07 0.65
CA PHE A 253 -3.25 10.79 -0.07
C PHE A 253 -3.60 10.06 -1.37
N ASP A 254 -4.74 9.37 -1.38
CA ASP A 254 -5.24 8.58 -2.50
C ASP A 254 -6.75 8.28 -2.33
N GLU A 255 -7.37 7.69 -3.35
CA GLU A 255 -8.81 7.35 -3.32
C GLU A 255 -9.21 6.42 -2.17
N PHE A 256 -8.27 5.66 -1.61
CA PHE A 256 -8.57 4.71 -0.53
C PHE A 256 -8.42 5.35 0.86
N HIS A 257 -7.49 6.29 1.02
CA HIS A 257 -7.33 7.08 2.25
C HIS A 257 -8.45 8.10 2.44
N GLN A 258 -8.86 8.76 1.35
CA GLN A 258 -9.96 9.73 1.31
C GLN A 258 -11.25 9.11 0.76
N GLU A 259 -11.40 7.79 0.90
CA GLU A 259 -12.56 7.04 0.41
C GLU A 259 -13.86 7.60 0.99
N ILE A 260 -14.87 7.78 0.14
CA ILE A 260 -16.22 8.14 0.57
C ILE A 260 -16.92 6.86 1.05
N ILE A 261 -17.29 6.84 2.33
CA ILE A 261 -17.94 5.72 2.99
C ILE A 261 -19.28 6.15 3.57
N ALA A 262 -20.29 5.28 3.46
CA ALA A 262 -21.55 5.47 4.15
C ALA A 262 -21.45 4.92 5.58
N ASN A 263 -21.94 5.68 6.56
CA ASN A 263 -22.12 5.19 7.93
C ASN A 263 -23.34 4.23 8.02
N ARG A 264 -23.67 3.74 9.21
CA ARG A 264 -24.82 2.84 9.43
C ARG A 264 -26.19 3.46 9.12
N SER A 265 -26.28 4.78 9.22
CA SER A 265 -27.48 5.57 8.86
C SER A 265 -27.51 5.91 7.37
N GLY A 266 -26.45 5.54 6.64
CA GLY A 266 -26.27 5.86 5.24
C GLY A 266 -25.80 7.28 4.98
N ASP A 267 -25.21 8.01 5.93
CA ASP A 267 -24.61 9.32 5.62
C ASP A 267 -23.19 9.14 5.09
N LEU A 268 -22.89 9.81 3.97
CA LEU A 268 -21.57 9.78 3.35
C LEU A 268 -20.58 10.64 4.12
N ASN A 269 -19.41 10.06 4.38
CA ASN A 269 -18.27 10.75 4.99
C ASN A 269 -17.00 10.29 4.29
N GLU A 270 -16.01 11.16 4.18
CA GLU A 270 -14.67 10.73 3.79
C GLU A 270 -13.99 10.03 4.98
N ARG A 271 -13.32 8.91 4.71
CA ARG A 271 -12.53 8.17 5.72
C ARG A 271 -11.53 9.08 6.42
N ILE A 272 -10.82 9.88 5.62
CA ILE A 272 -10.01 11.02 6.06
C ILE A 272 -10.42 12.19 5.16
N PRO A 273 -10.97 13.28 5.71
CA PRO A 273 -11.45 14.38 4.88
C PRO A 273 -10.35 15.08 4.09
N VAL A 274 -10.63 15.47 2.83
CA VAL A 274 -9.70 16.30 2.05
C VAL A 274 -9.46 17.66 2.70
N ALA A 275 -10.43 18.17 3.48
CA ALA A 275 -10.27 19.35 4.33
C ALA A 275 -9.12 19.24 5.32
N HIS A 276 -8.81 18.03 5.81
CA HIS A 276 -7.65 17.84 6.68
C HIS A 276 -6.35 17.99 5.88
N ILE A 277 -6.32 17.43 4.68
CA ILE A 277 -5.16 17.50 3.78
C ILE A 277 -4.91 18.96 3.36
N ALA A 278 -5.95 19.69 2.98
CA ALA A 278 -5.86 21.12 2.68
C ALA A 278 -5.21 21.91 3.81
N ARG A 279 -5.65 21.72 5.07
CA ARG A 279 -5.06 22.39 6.25
C ARG A 279 -3.59 22.06 6.44
N ILE A 280 -3.18 20.81 6.16
CA ILE A 280 -1.76 20.41 6.23
C ILE A 280 -0.94 21.16 5.18
N LEU A 281 -1.43 21.23 3.95
CA LEU A 281 -0.74 21.95 2.86
C LEU A 281 -0.62 23.45 3.18
N ILE A 282 -1.68 24.04 3.72
CA ILE A 282 -1.73 25.44 4.15
C ILE A 282 -0.76 25.70 5.31
N ALA A 283 -0.79 24.87 6.36
CA ALA A 283 0.09 25.03 7.53
C ALA A 283 1.57 24.81 7.20
N GLY A 284 1.85 23.89 6.27
CA GLY A 284 3.20 23.63 5.77
C GLY A 284 3.71 24.70 4.81
N ALA A 285 2.84 25.52 4.23
CA ALA A 285 3.24 26.56 3.30
C ALA A 285 4.11 27.61 3.99
N GLY A 286 5.26 27.90 3.40
CA GLY A 286 6.18 28.92 3.91
C GLY A 286 6.94 28.51 5.18
N GLN A 287 6.91 27.24 5.58
CA GLN A 287 7.75 26.74 6.67
C GLN A 287 9.17 26.44 6.15
N PRO A 288 10.20 27.22 6.55
CA PRO A 288 11.57 26.92 6.13
C PRO A 288 11.97 25.54 6.64
N HIS A 289 12.69 24.78 5.81
CA HIS A 289 13.19 23.44 6.15
C HIS A 289 12.11 22.38 6.45
N CYS A 290 10.84 22.67 6.19
CA CYS A 290 9.74 21.71 6.31
C CYS A 290 9.01 21.61 4.97
N GLN A 291 9.07 20.46 4.33
CA GLN A 291 8.42 20.18 3.05
C GLN A 291 7.25 19.22 3.25
N VAL A 292 6.27 19.27 2.35
CA VAL A 292 5.13 18.34 2.34
C VAL A 292 5.13 17.54 1.04
N ALA A 293 4.96 16.23 1.17
CA ALA A 293 4.77 15.32 0.05
C ALA A 293 3.46 14.54 0.18
N LEU A 294 2.69 14.47 -0.91
CA LEU A 294 1.52 13.61 -1.05
C LEU A 294 1.94 12.25 -1.61
N ILE A 295 1.62 11.17 -0.89
CA ILE A 295 1.98 9.79 -1.24
C ILE A 295 0.72 9.07 -1.72
N HIS A 296 0.70 8.71 -3.00
CA HIS A 296 -0.51 8.27 -3.70
C HIS A 296 -0.42 6.82 -4.20
N LYS A 297 -1.55 6.12 -4.17
CA LYS A 297 -1.71 4.80 -4.80
C LYS A 297 -2.33 4.93 -6.18
N GLN A 298 -1.64 4.43 -7.18
CA GLN A 298 -1.99 4.61 -8.58
C GLN A 298 -3.33 3.95 -8.94
N ASN A 299 -4.14 4.67 -9.71
CA ASN A 299 -5.41 4.22 -10.28
C ASN A 299 -5.51 4.65 -11.76
N SER A 300 -6.68 4.47 -12.38
CA SER A 300 -6.91 4.82 -13.79
C SER A 300 -6.64 6.30 -14.13
N LEU A 301 -6.80 7.23 -13.18
CA LEU A 301 -6.53 8.64 -13.42
C LEU A 301 -5.04 8.94 -13.61
N ASN A 302 -4.13 8.09 -13.10
CA ASN A 302 -2.69 8.28 -13.26
C ASN A 302 -2.20 8.23 -14.72
N PHE A 303 -3.03 7.79 -15.69
CA PHE A 303 -2.67 7.78 -17.11
C PHE A 303 -2.79 9.16 -17.78
N SER A 304 -3.24 10.21 -17.08
CA SER A 304 -3.36 11.56 -17.65
C SER A 304 -3.34 12.66 -16.60
N ILE A 305 -3.26 13.91 -17.06
CA ILE A 305 -3.38 15.12 -16.22
C ILE A 305 -4.70 15.19 -15.43
N GLN A 306 -5.71 14.38 -15.79
CA GLN A 306 -6.97 14.29 -15.05
C GLN A 306 -6.76 13.81 -13.60
N LEU A 307 -5.64 13.13 -13.29
CA LEU A 307 -5.23 12.83 -11.92
C LEU A 307 -5.32 14.05 -11.01
N PHE A 308 -4.91 15.22 -11.49
CA PHE A 308 -4.87 16.45 -10.71
C PHE A 308 -6.14 17.30 -10.83
N GLN A 309 -7.20 16.78 -11.46
CA GLN A 309 -8.45 17.53 -11.72
C GLN A 309 -9.70 16.80 -11.23
N LYS A 310 -9.61 15.47 -11.09
CA LYS A 310 -10.73 14.59 -10.74
C LYS A 310 -10.44 13.81 -9.47
N GLY A 311 -11.42 13.03 -9.04
CA GLY A 311 -11.27 12.14 -7.89
C GLY A 311 -10.92 12.90 -6.61
N VAL A 312 -10.05 12.31 -5.79
CA VAL A 312 -9.58 12.88 -4.53
C VAL A 312 -8.86 14.22 -4.71
N PHE A 313 -8.10 14.40 -5.80
CA PHE A 313 -7.44 15.67 -6.10
C PHE A 313 -8.45 16.76 -6.46
N GLY A 314 -9.45 16.45 -7.28
CA GLY A 314 -10.51 17.41 -7.60
C GLY A 314 -11.23 17.90 -6.34
N ARG A 315 -11.51 17.01 -5.38
CA ARG A 315 -12.07 17.37 -4.08
C ARG A 315 -11.10 18.25 -3.26
N LEU A 316 -9.81 17.92 -3.23
CA LEU A 316 -8.79 18.73 -2.56
C LEU A 316 -8.65 20.13 -3.17
N LEU A 317 -8.69 20.26 -4.50
CA LEU A 317 -8.62 21.56 -5.17
C LEU A 317 -9.82 22.43 -4.82
N ALA A 318 -11.03 21.88 -4.87
CA ALA A 318 -12.24 22.62 -4.49
C ALA A 318 -12.16 23.12 -3.05
N GLU A 319 -11.63 22.31 -2.14
CA GLU A 319 -11.42 22.68 -0.73
C GLU A 319 -10.35 23.78 -0.57
N LEU A 320 -9.22 23.67 -1.27
CA LEU A 320 -8.18 24.70 -1.27
C LEU A 320 -8.71 26.04 -1.82
N GLU A 321 -9.48 26.01 -2.90
CA GLU A 321 -10.08 27.19 -3.53
C GLU A 321 -11.04 27.91 -2.59
N GLN A 322 -11.87 27.18 -1.84
CA GLN A 322 -12.74 27.75 -0.81
C GLN A 322 -11.95 28.49 0.28
N GLN A 323 -10.70 28.10 0.51
CA GLN A 323 -9.81 28.72 1.49
C GLN A 323 -8.88 29.78 0.87
N GLY A 324 -9.10 30.15 -0.41
CA GLY A 324 -8.32 31.18 -1.11
C GLY A 324 -6.96 30.69 -1.64
N TRP A 325 -6.76 29.37 -1.72
CA TRP A 325 -5.56 28.75 -2.28
C TRP A 325 -5.84 28.24 -3.69
N LYS A 326 -4.84 28.33 -4.57
CA LYS A 326 -4.94 27.86 -5.95
C LYS A 326 -3.72 27.05 -6.34
N MET A 327 -3.95 26.01 -7.11
CA MET A 327 -2.89 25.33 -7.83
C MET A 327 -2.54 26.17 -9.06
N GLU A 328 -1.31 26.68 -9.08
CA GLU A 328 -0.85 27.58 -10.14
C GLU A 328 -0.21 26.81 -11.29
N ASP A 329 0.64 25.84 -10.94
CA ASP A 329 1.40 25.07 -11.92
C ASP A 329 1.69 23.66 -11.41
N ILE A 330 1.92 22.73 -12.32
CA ILE A 330 2.31 21.35 -12.03
C ILE A 330 3.37 20.92 -13.03
N HIS A 331 4.49 20.45 -12.51
CA HIS A 331 5.50 19.76 -13.31
C HIS A 331 5.48 18.29 -12.93
N TRP A 332 5.10 17.40 -13.85
CA TRP A 332 5.00 15.97 -13.57
C TRP A 332 5.86 15.12 -14.49
N GLN A 333 6.18 13.92 -14.03
CA GLN A 333 6.93 12.91 -14.75
C GLN A 333 6.16 11.60 -14.74
N THR A 334 6.17 10.91 -15.87
CA THR A 334 5.62 9.57 -15.99
C THR A 334 6.66 8.52 -15.65
N SER A 335 6.20 7.37 -15.16
CA SER A 335 7.02 6.18 -15.04
C SER A 335 7.66 5.83 -16.38
N PRO A 336 8.95 5.44 -16.41
CA PRO A 336 9.62 5.01 -17.64
C PRO A 336 9.08 3.66 -18.15
N ARG A 337 8.33 2.93 -17.32
CA ARG A 337 7.69 1.66 -17.66
C ARG A 337 6.23 1.87 -18.04
N LEU A 338 5.81 1.21 -19.11
CA LEU A 338 4.41 1.10 -19.47
C LEU A 338 3.67 0.20 -18.47
N LYS A 339 2.41 0.54 -18.22
CA LYS A 339 1.50 -0.23 -17.37
C LYS A 339 0.17 -0.41 -18.08
N GLU A 340 -0.55 -1.46 -17.73
CA GLU A 340 -1.89 -1.70 -18.26
C GLU A 340 -2.93 -0.82 -17.54
N HIS A 341 -3.85 -0.27 -18.32
CA HIS A 341 -4.94 0.54 -17.81
C HIS A 341 -5.99 -0.36 -17.13
N PRO A 342 -6.31 -0.15 -15.84
CA PRO A 342 -7.03 -1.15 -15.05
C PRO A 342 -8.49 -1.34 -15.49
N SER A 343 -9.11 -0.34 -16.11
CA SER A 343 -10.48 -0.44 -16.63
C SER A 343 -10.58 -0.52 -18.15
N GLN A 344 -9.44 -0.64 -18.86
CA GLN A 344 -9.40 -0.74 -20.31
C GLN A 344 -8.39 -1.82 -20.73
N PRO A 345 -8.79 -3.11 -20.71
CA PRO A 345 -7.92 -4.22 -21.04
C PRO A 345 -7.22 -4.02 -22.39
N GLY A 346 -5.91 -4.28 -22.44
CA GLY A 346 -5.08 -4.10 -23.64
C GLY A 346 -4.64 -2.66 -23.93
N VAL A 347 -5.08 -1.66 -23.16
CA VAL A 347 -4.56 -0.30 -23.25
C VAL A 347 -3.37 -0.16 -22.30
N GLN A 348 -2.22 0.25 -22.83
CA GLN A 348 -1.00 0.46 -22.06
C GLN A 348 -0.51 1.91 -22.16
N GLY A 349 0.12 2.41 -21.12
CA GLY A 349 0.65 3.77 -21.10
C GLY A 349 1.59 4.05 -19.92
N GLY A 350 2.32 5.15 -20.02
CA GLY A 350 3.06 5.70 -18.90
C GLY A 350 2.10 6.30 -17.87
N VAL A 351 2.33 6.01 -16.59
CA VAL A 351 1.55 6.59 -15.48
C VAL A 351 2.32 7.72 -14.82
N ILE A 352 1.64 8.80 -14.43
CA ILE A 352 2.22 9.87 -13.63
C ILE A 352 2.75 9.28 -12.32
N ARG A 353 4.07 9.28 -12.16
CA ARG A 353 4.79 8.75 -10.99
C ARG A 353 5.08 9.87 -10.00
N GLU A 354 5.52 11.01 -10.47
CA GLU A 354 6.01 12.11 -9.64
C GLU A 354 5.49 13.45 -10.14
N ALA A 355 5.29 14.40 -9.23
CA ALA A 355 5.02 15.78 -9.59
C ALA A 355 5.51 16.78 -8.55
N LYS A 356 5.80 18.00 -9.00
CA LYS A 356 5.97 19.20 -8.18
C LYS A 356 4.76 20.10 -8.45
N ILE A 357 3.97 20.33 -7.41
CA ILE A 357 2.75 21.13 -7.47
C ILE A 357 3.05 22.49 -6.84
N LEU A 358 2.87 23.57 -7.61
CA LEU A 358 3.01 24.93 -7.11
C LEU A 358 1.64 25.40 -6.57
N LEU A 359 1.57 25.62 -5.27
CA LEU A 359 0.38 26.14 -4.60
C LEU A 359 0.59 27.60 -4.22
N ARG A 360 -0.35 28.46 -4.63
CA ARG A 360 -0.38 29.88 -4.31
C ARG A 360 -1.49 30.14 -3.30
N GLY A 361 -1.10 30.66 -2.13
CA GLY A 361 -2.01 31.20 -1.13
C GLY A 361 -2.04 32.73 -1.14
N PRO A 362 -2.76 33.36 -0.19
CA PRO A 362 -2.90 34.81 -0.13
C PRO A 362 -1.60 35.59 0.07
N SER A 363 -0.61 35.00 0.74
CA SER A 363 0.64 35.67 1.13
C SER A 363 1.91 34.88 0.84
N VAL A 364 1.80 33.67 0.29
CA VAL A 364 2.93 32.77 0.07
C VAL A 364 2.65 31.82 -1.10
N THR A 365 3.72 31.46 -1.80
CA THR A 365 3.72 30.37 -2.77
C THR A 365 4.61 29.25 -2.23
N THR A 366 4.15 28.01 -2.31
CA THR A 366 4.87 26.83 -1.81
C THR A 366 4.86 25.70 -2.84
N THR A 367 5.85 24.81 -2.75
CA THR A 367 5.90 23.59 -3.53
C THR A 367 5.45 22.42 -2.68
N VAL A 368 4.51 21.64 -3.21
CA VAL A 368 4.09 20.35 -2.66
C VAL A 368 4.60 19.27 -3.58
N TYR A 369 5.28 18.28 -3.02
CA TYR A 369 5.75 17.13 -3.78
C TYR A 369 4.64 16.09 -3.88
N PHE A 370 4.64 15.34 -4.97
CA PHE A 370 3.73 14.22 -5.18
C PHE A 370 4.54 13.04 -5.66
N VAL A 371 4.33 11.89 -5.03
CA VAL A 371 4.89 10.62 -5.48
C VAL A 371 3.78 9.57 -5.45
N SER A 372 3.70 8.76 -6.48
CA SER A 372 2.77 7.65 -6.55
C SER A 372 3.45 6.32 -6.74
N SER A 373 2.85 5.28 -6.18
CA SER A 373 3.29 3.90 -6.32
C SER A 373 2.13 3.02 -6.78
N CYS A 374 2.44 1.89 -7.43
CA CYS A 374 1.47 0.83 -7.66
C CYS A 374 0.90 0.29 -6.35
N VAL A 375 -0.20 -0.45 -6.48
CA VAL A 375 -0.76 -1.26 -5.40
C VAL A 375 -0.31 -2.70 -5.61
N ASP A 376 0.48 -3.20 -4.67
CA ASP A 376 0.74 -4.63 -4.55
C ASP A 376 -0.45 -5.28 -3.86
N SER A 377 -0.92 -6.40 -4.41
CA SER A 377 -2.02 -7.21 -3.87
C SER A 377 -1.58 -7.96 -2.59
N LEU A 378 -1.34 -7.20 -1.52
CA LEU A 378 -0.95 -7.68 -0.19
C LEU A 378 -1.94 -7.22 0.88
N GLY A 379 -2.22 -8.08 1.85
CA GLY A 379 -3.13 -7.75 2.94
C GLY A 379 -4.52 -7.42 2.40
N ARG A 380 -5.12 -6.28 2.77
CA ARG A 380 -6.48 -5.94 2.29
C ARG A 380 -6.54 -5.68 0.79
N ALA A 381 -5.41 -5.32 0.16
CA ALA A 381 -5.35 -5.08 -1.28
C ALA A 381 -5.69 -6.35 -2.09
N GLU A 382 -5.52 -7.54 -1.51
CA GLU A 382 -5.96 -8.82 -2.09
C GLU A 382 -7.47 -8.88 -2.38
N LEU A 383 -8.25 -7.98 -1.79
CA LEU A 383 -9.71 -7.89 -1.96
C LEU A 383 -10.14 -6.74 -2.87
N LEU A 384 -9.20 -5.99 -3.46
CA LEU A 384 -9.50 -4.94 -4.42
C LEU A 384 -9.85 -5.56 -5.76
N ASP A 385 -10.83 -4.97 -6.44
CA ASP A 385 -11.09 -5.32 -7.83
C ASP A 385 -9.93 -4.81 -8.70
N PRO A 386 -9.42 -5.62 -9.67
CA PRO A 386 -8.32 -5.21 -10.54
C PRO A 386 -8.57 -3.91 -11.31
N SER A 387 -9.83 -3.51 -11.49
CA SER A 387 -10.18 -2.23 -12.14
C SER A 387 -9.94 -0.99 -11.28
N GLU A 388 -9.69 -1.15 -9.97
CA GLU A 388 -9.55 -0.04 -9.02
C GLU A 388 -8.13 0.51 -8.90
N TYR A 389 -7.11 -0.23 -9.35
CA TYR A 389 -5.72 0.10 -9.08
C TYR A 389 -4.79 -0.29 -10.22
N VAL A 390 -3.64 0.38 -10.29
CA VAL A 390 -2.57 0.01 -11.22
C VAL A 390 -1.57 -0.91 -10.51
N CYS A 391 -1.18 -1.98 -11.20
CA CYS A 391 -0.15 -2.93 -10.78
C CYS A 391 0.98 -3.03 -11.82
N GLU A 392 1.96 -3.90 -11.56
CA GLU A 392 3.16 -4.13 -12.39
C GLU A 392 3.14 -5.56 -12.97
N ASN A 393 1.97 -6.04 -13.43
CA ASN A 393 1.84 -7.39 -14.02
C ASN A 393 2.75 -7.60 -15.23
N LEU A 394 2.82 -6.62 -16.14
CA LEU A 394 3.70 -6.68 -17.31
C LEU A 394 5.17 -6.81 -16.89
N LEU A 395 5.58 -6.06 -15.87
CA LEU A 395 6.93 -6.15 -15.31
C LEU A 395 7.20 -7.51 -14.67
N PHE A 396 6.20 -8.07 -13.98
CA PHE A 396 6.30 -9.39 -13.37
C PHE A 396 6.47 -10.48 -14.43
N GLU A 397 5.67 -10.46 -15.49
CA GLU A 397 5.78 -11.37 -16.63
C GLU A 397 7.15 -11.26 -17.31
N ASP A 398 7.64 -10.04 -17.55
CA ASP A 398 8.97 -9.80 -18.11
C ASP A 398 10.06 -10.44 -17.24
N TRP A 399 10.04 -10.16 -15.93
CA TRP A 399 11.03 -10.66 -14.97
C TRP A 399 11.02 -12.19 -14.87
N VAL A 400 9.84 -12.81 -14.77
CA VAL A 400 9.68 -14.28 -14.71
C VAL A 400 10.22 -14.95 -15.98
N HIS A 401 9.99 -14.36 -17.15
CA HIS A 401 10.45 -14.89 -18.44
C HIS A 401 11.92 -14.57 -18.75
N GLY A 402 12.67 -14.09 -17.77
CA GLY A 402 14.10 -13.90 -17.91
C GLY A 402 14.49 -12.60 -18.62
N ARG A 403 13.54 -11.69 -18.87
CA ARG A 403 13.87 -10.35 -19.39
C ARG A 403 14.41 -9.48 -18.25
N SER A 404 15.19 -8.45 -18.61
CA SER A 404 15.81 -7.52 -17.66
C SER A 404 15.26 -6.10 -17.85
N PRO A 405 13.95 -5.86 -17.62
CA PRO A 405 13.38 -4.52 -17.70
C PRO A 405 13.99 -3.61 -16.60
N PRO A 406 14.01 -2.28 -16.79
CA PRO A 406 14.41 -1.35 -15.74
C PRO A 406 13.50 -1.47 -14.51
N MET A 407 14.04 -1.92 -13.37
CA MET A 407 13.29 -2.15 -12.14
C MET A 407 13.87 -1.33 -10.99
N ASP A 408 12.98 -0.86 -10.11
CA ASP A 408 13.40 -0.36 -8.80
C ASP A 408 13.83 -1.58 -7.95
N PRO A 409 14.94 -1.50 -7.17
CA PRO A 409 15.38 -2.61 -6.34
C PRO A 409 14.32 -2.96 -5.28
N PHE A 410 14.40 -4.17 -4.74
CA PHE A 410 13.61 -4.51 -3.55
C PHE A 410 14.14 -3.72 -2.35
N ASP A 411 13.27 -2.99 -1.65
CA ASP A 411 13.70 -2.17 -0.52
C ASP A 411 14.12 -3.10 0.64
N THR A 412 15.44 -3.17 0.85
CA THR A 412 16.06 -3.95 1.91
C THR A 412 16.65 -3.08 3.00
N ASP A 413 16.27 -1.80 3.08
CA ASP A 413 16.77 -0.90 4.11
C ASP A 413 16.34 -1.37 5.50
N PRO A 414 17.13 -1.08 6.56
CA PRO A 414 16.76 -1.46 7.92
C PRO A 414 15.50 -0.75 8.39
N MET A 415 14.58 -1.55 8.92
CA MET A 415 13.40 -1.07 9.61
C MET A 415 13.43 -1.54 11.06
N LEU A 416 13.68 -0.60 11.98
CA LEU A 416 13.74 -0.85 13.40
C LEU A 416 12.38 -0.63 14.02
N TRP A 417 11.90 -1.60 14.76
CA TRP A 417 10.69 -1.52 15.55
C TRP A 417 11.06 -1.09 16.96
N ARG A 418 10.24 -0.25 17.58
CA ARG A 418 10.50 0.22 18.94
C ARG A 418 10.53 -0.92 19.98
N ASN A 419 10.10 -2.14 19.66
CA ASN A 419 10.21 -3.32 20.55
C ASN A 419 11.54 -4.06 20.35
N GLY A 420 12.43 -3.52 19.52
CA GLY A 420 13.75 -4.05 19.24
C GLY A 420 13.84 -4.88 17.97
N ASN A 421 12.72 -5.37 17.41
CA ASN A 421 12.80 -6.15 16.17
C ASN A 421 13.41 -5.31 15.05
N VAL A 422 14.32 -5.91 14.29
CA VAL A 422 14.91 -5.30 13.10
C VAL A 422 14.53 -6.17 11.91
N THR A 423 13.95 -5.56 10.87
CA THR A 423 13.40 -6.26 9.71
C THR A 423 13.76 -5.52 8.42
N LEU A 424 13.57 -6.14 7.26
CA LEU A 424 13.69 -5.43 5.98
C LEU A 424 12.48 -4.50 5.76
N PHE A 425 12.68 -3.36 5.10
CA PHE A 425 11.61 -2.41 4.81
C PHE A 425 10.51 -3.00 3.89
N GLY A 426 10.89 -3.58 2.74
CA GLY A 426 9.96 -4.17 1.77
C GLY A 426 9.41 -5.55 2.17
N ALA A 427 10.02 -6.20 3.16
CA ALA A 427 9.62 -7.51 3.67
C ALA A 427 9.76 -7.55 5.19
N ILE A 428 8.78 -6.96 5.86
CA ILE A 428 8.75 -6.76 7.31
C ILE A 428 8.81 -8.05 8.14
N HIS A 429 8.52 -9.19 7.52
CA HIS A 429 8.56 -10.51 8.14
C HIS A 429 9.92 -11.19 7.99
N VAL A 430 10.84 -10.61 7.21
CA VAL A 430 12.23 -11.05 7.16
C VAL A 430 12.96 -10.42 8.35
N TRP A 431 13.06 -11.21 9.42
CA TRP A 431 13.66 -10.81 10.69
C TRP A 431 15.18 -10.89 10.67
N MET A 432 15.83 -9.83 11.14
CA MET A 432 17.29 -9.67 11.17
C MET A 432 17.88 -9.70 12.59
N GLY A 433 17.01 -9.77 13.61
CA GLY A 433 17.40 -9.81 15.02
C GLY A 433 16.55 -8.90 15.89
N ASN A 434 16.84 -8.89 17.19
CA ASN A 434 16.31 -7.94 18.15
C ASN A 434 17.44 -7.07 18.73
N TYR A 435 17.41 -5.77 18.41
CA TYR A 435 18.41 -4.79 18.83
C TYR A 435 18.58 -4.71 20.35
N PHE A 436 17.51 -4.83 21.16
CA PHE A 436 17.65 -4.74 22.62
C PHE A 436 18.26 -6.01 23.24
N VAL A 437 18.29 -7.11 22.51
CA VAL A 437 18.93 -8.36 22.94
C VAL A 437 20.36 -8.47 22.39
N GLU A 438 20.54 -8.08 21.13
CA GLU A 438 21.74 -8.40 20.34
C GLU A 438 22.60 -7.17 20.03
N GLY A 439 22.10 -5.96 20.30
CA GLY A 439 22.79 -4.71 20.02
C GLY A 439 23.04 -4.49 18.53
N GLU A 440 24.18 -3.87 18.21
CA GLU A 440 24.53 -3.49 16.83
C GLU A 440 24.94 -4.67 15.94
N ARG A 441 25.10 -5.87 16.52
CA ARG A 441 25.33 -7.09 15.75
C ARG A 441 24.26 -7.32 14.69
N VAL A 442 23.02 -6.88 14.92
CA VAL A 442 21.93 -6.97 13.94
C VAL A 442 22.27 -6.32 12.60
N PHE A 443 23.11 -5.29 12.57
CA PHE A 443 23.48 -4.59 11.34
C PHE A 443 24.65 -5.25 10.60
N SER A 444 25.54 -5.96 11.31
CA SER A 444 26.61 -6.74 10.66
C SER A 444 26.05 -7.78 9.67
N ARG A 445 24.91 -8.37 10.02
CA ARG A 445 24.19 -9.35 9.21
C ARG A 445 23.74 -8.79 7.86
N TRP A 446 23.50 -7.48 7.77
CA TRP A 446 22.98 -6.88 6.55
C TRP A 446 23.89 -7.22 5.38
N ARG A 447 25.20 -7.02 5.51
CA ARG A 447 26.17 -7.22 4.41
C ARG A 447 26.26 -8.66 3.93
N LYS A 448 26.12 -9.63 4.85
CA LYS A 448 26.41 -11.04 4.59
C LYS A 448 25.17 -11.92 4.39
N ASP A 449 23.97 -11.45 4.73
CA ASP A 449 22.73 -12.21 4.57
C ASP A 449 22.44 -12.46 3.07
N PRO A 450 22.52 -13.73 2.60
CA PRO A 450 22.37 -14.05 1.19
C PRO A 450 20.91 -13.84 0.71
N LEU A 451 19.92 -14.06 1.56
CA LEU A 451 18.52 -13.82 1.21
C LEU A 451 18.27 -12.32 1.02
N ARG A 452 18.81 -11.48 1.91
CA ARG A 452 18.75 -10.01 1.76
C ARG A 452 19.35 -9.56 0.44
N VAL A 453 20.56 -10.04 0.12
CA VAL A 453 21.27 -9.68 -1.12
C VAL A 453 20.50 -10.13 -2.35
N ALA A 454 19.98 -11.37 -2.36
CA ALA A 454 19.19 -11.90 -3.45
C ALA A 454 17.89 -11.10 -3.66
N LEU A 455 17.19 -10.74 -2.57
CA LEU A 455 15.99 -9.89 -2.63
C LEU A 455 16.32 -8.53 -3.23
N GLY A 456 17.34 -7.83 -2.72
CA GLY A 456 17.74 -6.50 -3.19
C GLY A 456 18.09 -6.45 -4.67
N ARG A 457 18.58 -7.56 -5.24
CA ARG A 457 18.90 -7.72 -6.66
C ARG A 457 17.76 -8.27 -7.52
N LEU A 458 16.61 -8.58 -6.92
CA LEU A 458 15.50 -9.28 -7.57
C LEU A 458 15.99 -10.57 -8.27
N ASP A 459 16.85 -11.33 -7.57
CA ASP A 459 17.54 -12.50 -8.11
C ASP A 459 16.55 -13.61 -8.49
N ARG A 460 16.52 -14.01 -9.76
CA ARG A 460 15.60 -15.03 -10.28
C ARG A 460 15.87 -16.43 -9.72
N ARG A 461 17.05 -16.69 -9.13
CA ARG A 461 17.30 -17.95 -8.41
C ARG A 461 16.32 -18.15 -7.24
N LEU A 462 15.73 -17.07 -6.73
CA LEU A 462 14.65 -17.12 -5.74
C LEU A 462 13.39 -17.84 -6.27
N LEU A 463 13.11 -17.77 -7.58
CA LEU A 463 12.02 -18.52 -8.21
C LEU A 463 12.27 -20.02 -8.09
N VAL A 464 13.47 -20.46 -8.45
CA VAL A 464 13.91 -21.86 -8.42
C VAL A 464 13.89 -22.39 -6.98
N ALA A 465 14.50 -21.65 -6.05
CA ALA A 465 14.55 -22.04 -4.63
C ALA A 465 13.14 -22.15 -4.02
N HIS A 466 12.26 -21.18 -4.29
CA HIS A 466 10.89 -21.24 -3.77
C HIS A 466 10.06 -22.38 -4.40
N GLN A 467 10.25 -22.64 -5.70
CA GLN A 467 9.61 -23.77 -6.38
C GLN A 467 10.07 -25.10 -5.79
N ALA A 468 11.35 -25.25 -5.47
CA ALA A 468 11.89 -26.45 -4.83
C ALA A 468 11.34 -26.65 -3.41
N TRP A 469 11.12 -25.57 -2.66
CA TRP A 469 10.54 -25.63 -1.31
C TRP A 469 9.06 -26.04 -1.31
N ASN A 470 8.24 -25.38 -2.11
CA ASN A 470 6.80 -25.63 -2.15
C ASN A 470 6.21 -25.30 -3.55
N PRO A 471 6.14 -26.29 -4.46
CA PRO A 471 5.65 -26.08 -5.83
C PRO A 471 4.22 -25.54 -5.89
N GLN A 472 3.34 -26.00 -5.00
CA GLN A 472 1.92 -25.59 -4.99
C GLN A 472 1.78 -24.13 -4.58
N GLN A 473 2.44 -23.73 -3.49
CA GLN A 473 2.42 -22.34 -3.05
C GLN A 473 3.14 -21.42 -4.05
N HIS A 474 4.23 -21.89 -4.67
CA HIS A 474 4.90 -21.17 -5.74
C HIS A 474 3.94 -20.89 -6.90
N GLN A 475 3.26 -21.92 -7.43
CA GLN A 475 2.30 -21.76 -8.52
C GLN A 475 1.18 -20.79 -8.16
N ARG A 476 0.67 -20.86 -6.92
CA ARG A 476 -0.34 -19.92 -6.43
C ARG A 476 0.17 -18.48 -6.46
N LEU A 477 1.37 -18.22 -5.95
CA LEU A 477 1.97 -16.88 -5.98
C LEU A 477 2.21 -16.40 -7.41
N MET A 478 2.63 -17.26 -8.33
CA MET A 478 2.78 -16.92 -9.75
C MET A 478 1.47 -16.46 -10.39
N GLN A 479 0.32 -16.97 -9.93
CA GLN A 479 -1.00 -16.60 -10.45
C GLN A 479 -1.56 -15.32 -9.82
N THR A 480 -1.15 -14.98 -8.59
CA THR A 480 -1.75 -13.88 -7.83
C THR A 480 -0.83 -12.68 -7.62
N ALA A 481 0.47 -12.82 -7.88
CA ALA A 481 1.40 -11.72 -7.75
C ALA A 481 1.07 -10.62 -8.75
N THR A 482 1.25 -9.38 -8.31
CA THR A 482 0.93 -8.15 -9.05
C THR A 482 2.17 -7.36 -9.44
N SER A 483 3.35 -7.86 -9.07
CA SER A 483 4.68 -7.28 -9.30
C SER A 483 5.75 -8.28 -8.83
N PRO A 484 7.03 -8.15 -9.26
CA PRO A 484 8.14 -8.89 -8.66
C PRO A 484 8.21 -8.68 -7.14
N HIS A 485 8.02 -7.45 -6.65
CA HIS A 485 8.04 -7.13 -5.22
C HIS A 485 6.94 -7.87 -4.45
N SER A 486 5.71 -7.91 -4.95
CA SER A 486 4.61 -8.64 -4.31
C SER A 486 4.88 -10.15 -4.26
N PHE A 487 5.47 -10.72 -5.31
CA PHE A 487 5.89 -12.12 -5.34
C PHE A 487 6.95 -12.40 -4.28
N LEU A 488 8.03 -11.61 -4.27
CA LEU A 488 9.15 -11.75 -3.34
C LEU A 488 8.71 -11.54 -1.87
N HIS A 489 7.83 -10.58 -1.64
CA HIS A 489 7.18 -10.39 -0.36
C HIS A 489 6.38 -11.65 0.04
N GLY A 490 5.52 -12.14 -0.86
CA GLY A 490 4.67 -13.31 -0.64
C GLY A 490 5.45 -14.59 -0.32
N MET A 491 6.50 -14.90 -1.09
CA MET A 491 7.30 -16.12 -0.89
C MET A 491 8.08 -16.11 0.42
N THR A 492 8.44 -14.93 0.92
CA THR A 492 9.20 -14.81 2.17
C THR A 492 8.33 -14.79 3.41
N ARG A 493 6.98 -14.77 3.31
CA ARG A 493 6.08 -14.71 4.48
C ARG A 493 6.22 -15.89 5.42
N ASN A 494 6.50 -17.08 4.88
CA ASN A 494 6.70 -18.29 5.67
C ASN A 494 8.15 -18.39 6.18
N SER A 495 8.35 -18.56 7.49
CA SER A 495 9.70 -18.65 8.07
C SER A 495 10.48 -19.88 7.62
N GLY A 496 9.80 -21.01 7.40
CA GLY A 496 10.39 -22.21 6.82
C GLY A 496 10.89 -21.99 5.41
N ALA A 497 10.16 -21.22 4.59
CA ALA A 497 10.63 -20.81 3.27
C ALA A 497 11.89 -19.94 3.38
N ARG A 498 11.92 -18.94 4.27
CA ARG A 498 13.09 -18.08 4.48
C ARG A 498 14.33 -18.88 4.89
N LEU A 499 14.18 -19.84 5.79
CA LEU A 499 15.25 -20.74 6.21
C LEU A 499 15.75 -21.59 5.04
N PHE A 500 14.84 -22.28 4.35
CA PHE A 500 15.17 -23.13 3.21
C PHE A 500 15.90 -22.34 2.11
N ILE A 501 15.36 -21.19 1.69
CA ILE A 501 15.94 -20.38 0.63
C ILE A 501 17.31 -19.85 1.05
N THR A 502 17.50 -19.47 2.32
CA THR A 502 18.81 -19.04 2.82
C THR A 502 19.83 -20.18 2.72
N GLN A 503 19.48 -21.40 3.12
CA GLN A 503 20.34 -22.58 2.99
C GLN A 503 20.67 -22.89 1.52
N TRP A 504 19.64 -22.91 0.67
CA TRP A 504 19.78 -23.15 -0.75
C TRP A 504 20.71 -22.12 -1.41
N LEU A 505 20.58 -20.83 -1.08
CA LEU A 505 21.46 -19.78 -1.60
C LEU A 505 22.91 -19.94 -1.13
N LEU A 506 23.14 -20.47 0.07
CA LEU A 506 24.49 -20.76 0.57
C LEU A 506 25.15 -21.93 -0.16
N GLU A 507 24.37 -22.98 -0.43
CA GLU A 507 24.82 -24.18 -1.15
C GLU A 507 25.07 -23.90 -2.64
N ASN A 508 24.36 -22.92 -3.21
CA ASN A 508 24.41 -22.57 -4.64
C ASN A 508 25.07 -21.19 -4.88
N ARG A 509 26.03 -20.78 -4.04
CA ARG A 509 26.72 -19.48 -4.17
C ARG A 509 27.54 -19.34 -5.45
N ASP A 510 28.10 -20.45 -5.95
CA ASP A 510 29.15 -20.46 -6.98
C ASP A 510 28.71 -21.07 -8.32
N ASP A 511 27.43 -21.07 -8.68
CA ASP A 511 27.04 -21.53 -10.02
C ASP A 511 27.18 -20.38 -11.05
N PRO A 512 28.28 -20.32 -11.82
CA PRO A 512 28.52 -19.24 -12.78
C PRO A 512 27.60 -19.37 -14.00
N SER A 513 26.89 -20.50 -14.14
CA SER A 513 25.90 -20.71 -15.21
C SER A 513 24.58 -19.97 -14.96
N SER A 514 24.47 -19.26 -13.83
CA SER A 514 23.25 -18.58 -13.38
C SER A 514 23.36 -17.05 -13.24
N SER A 515 24.36 -16.42 -13.86
CA SER A 515 24.39 -14.95 -14.05
C SER A 515 23.59 -14.53 -15.30
N PRO A 516 23.00 -13.32 -15.30
CA PRO A 516 21.63 -13.01 -15.77
C PRO A 516 21.26 -13.33 -17.21
#